data_AF-A0A3D2FA56-F1
#
_entry.id   AF-A0A3D2FA56-F1
#
_cell.length_a   1.000
_cell.length_b   1.000
_cell.length_c   1.000
_cell.angle_alpha   90.00
_cell.angle_beta   90.00
_cell.angle_gamma   90.00
#
_symmetry.space_group_name_H-M   'P 1'
#
loop_
_entity.id
_entity.type
_entity.pdbx_description
1 polymer ?
#
loop_
_entity_poly.entity_id
_entity_poly.type
_entity_poly.pdbx_seq_one_letter_code
_entity_poly.pdbx_strand_id
1 'polypeptide(L)'
;MVTLAAALAKYEGAFAYPVGDSAALNAEILALMRSGVKTVTCDAWAIYVDGTEELPVVGRVDIALDWEGRPALATRTLAVERIAFD
;
A
#
# COMPACT_ATOMS: atom_id res chain seq x y z
N MET A 1 -12.45 15.82 -5.36
CA MET A 1 -11.45 14.90 -4.75
C MET A 1 -12.22 13.75 -4.12
N VAL A 2 -11.72 12.52 -4.26
CA VAL A 2 -12.26 11.36 -3.53
C VAL A 2 -11.80 11.47 -2.07
N THR A 3 -12.69 11.28 -1.10
CA THR A 3 -12.31 11.23 0.32
C THR A 3 -11.83 9.84 0.70
N LEU A 4 -11.03 9.71 1.77
CA LEU A 4 -10.61 8.40 2.27
C LEU A 4 -11.81 7.51 2.62
N ALA A 5 -12.82 8.08 3.29
CA ALA A 5 -14.06 7.36 3.62
C ALA A 5 -14.78 6.82 2.37
N ALA A 6 -14.88 7.62 1.30
CA ALA A 6 -15.48 7.17 0.05
C ALA A 6 -14.64 6.10 -0.66
N ALA A 7 -13.31 6.19 -0.57
CA ALA A 7 -12.41 5.21 -1.14
C ALA A 7 -12.51 3.85 -0.40
N LEU A 8 -12.53 3.86 0.93
CA LEU A 8 -12.73 2.67 1.76
C LEU A 8 -14.11 2.05 1.56
N ALA A 9 -15.17 2.86 1.48
CA ALA A 9 -16.51 2.36 1.21
C ALA A 9 -16.65 1.69 -0.17
N LYS A 10 -15.82 2.08 -1.14
CA LYS A 10 -15.79 1.47 -2.48
C LYS A 10 -15.08 0.11 -2.50
N TYR A 11 -14.13 -0.11 -1.60
CA TYR A 11 -13.29 -1.30 -1.56
C TYR A 11 -13.39 -1.95 -0.18
N GLU A 12 -14.33 -2.88 -0.03
CA GLU A 12 -14.52 -3.62 1.22
C GLU A 12 -13.24 -4.35 1.63
N GLY A 13 -12.88 -4.23 2.91
CA GLY A 13 -11.65 -4.81 3.46
C GLY A 13 -10.36 -4.11 3.02
N ALA A 14 -10.46 -2.93 2.40
CA ALA A 14 -9.27 -2.19 2.00
C ALA A 14 -8.50 -1.61 3.18
N PHE A 15 -7.19 -1.74 3.11
CA PHE A 15 -6.26 -1.09 4.04
C PHE A 15 -5.68 0.16 3.40
N ALA A 16 -5.55 1.24 4.18
CA ALA A 16 -5.03 2.52 3.70
C ALA A 16 -3.75 2.89 4.43
N TYR A 17 -2.71 3.24 3.68
CA TYR A 17 -1.39 3.55 4.24
C TYR A 17 -0.62 4.57 3.41
N PRO A 18 0.20 5.45 4.03
CA PRO A 18 1.17 6.25 3.29
C PRO A 18 2.31 5.35 2.80
N VAL A 19 2.76 5.56 1.57
CA VAL A 19 3.93 4.87 1.02
C VAL A 19 5.21 5.66 1.35
N GLY A 20 6.30 4.96 1.65
CA GLY A 20 7.57 5.58 2.03
C GLY A 20 7.56 6.18 3.44
N ASP A 21 8.73 6.64 3.89
CA ASP A 21 8.98 7.13 5.26
C ASP A 21 9.18 8.65 5.34
N SER A 22 9.04 9.35 4.21
CA SER A 22 9.18 10.81 4.11
C SER A 22 8.30 11.37 3.01
N ALA A 23 7.97 12.67 3.08
CA ALA A 23 7.17 13.35 2.07
C ALA A 23 7.77 13.24 0.65
N ALA A 24 9.09 13.34 0.54
CA ALA A 24 9.81 13.24 -0.72
C ALA A 24 9.71 11.81 -1.29
N LEU A 25 9.99 10.79 -0.47
CA LEU A 25 9.90 9.40 -0.89
C LEU A 25 8.45 8.99 -1.21
N ASN A 26 7.48 9.48 -0.46
CA ASN A 26 6.05 9.26 -0.74
C ASN A 26 5.68 9.75 -2.14
N ALA A 27 6.04 10.99 -2.48
CA ALA A 27 5.77 11.57 -3.78
C ALA A 27 6.44 10.79 -4.93
N GLU A 28 7.70 10.38 -4.74
CA GLU A 28 8.43 9.57 -5.71
C GLU A 28 7.76 8.21 -5.93
N ILE A 29 7.46 7.48 -4.85
CA ILE A 29 6.83 6.17 -4.92
C ILE A 29 5.45 6.27 -5.59
N LEU A 30 4.63 7.27 -5.24
CA LEU A 30 3.33 7.48 -5.88
C LEU A 30 3.44 7.76 -7.37
N ALA A 31 4.47 8.48 -7.81
CA ALA A 31 4.74 8.69 -9.23
C ALA A 31 5.13 7.38 -9.95
N LEU A 32 5.97 6.54 -9.33
CA LEU A 32 6.35 5.23 -9.85
C LEU A 32 5.17 4.26 -9.92
N MET A 33 4.29 4.25 -8.91
CA MET A 33 3.07 3.45 -8.92
C MET A 33 2.10 3.93 -10.00
N ARG A 34 1.90 5.26 -10.13
CA ARG A 34 0.98 5.85 -11.12
C ARG A 34 1.43 5.62 -12.56
N SER A 35 2.74 5.60 -12.81
CA SER A 35 3.31 5.28 -14.11
C SER A 35 3.30 3.78 -14.42
N GLY A 36 3.01 2.93 -13.43
CA GLY A 36 3.04 1.47 -13.57
C GLY A 36 4.44 0.86 -13.48
N VAL A 37 5.47 1.65 -13.15
CA VAL A 37 6.84 1.16 -12.98
C VAL A 37 6.99 0.37 -11.68
N LYS A 38 6.42 0.87 -10.57
CA LYS A 38 6.40 0.15 -9.29
C LYS A 38 5.12 -0.66 -9.19
N THR A 39 5.26 -1.99 -9.28
CA THR A 39 4.15 -2.95 -9.19
C THR A 39 4.29 -3.92 -8.00
N VAL A 40 5.37 -3.82 -7.23
CA VAL A 40 5.68 -4.69 -6.09
C VAL A 40 6.12 -3.86 -4.89
N THR A 41 5.85 -4.36 -3.69
CA THR A 41 6.38 -3.87 -2.42
C THR A 41 6.81 -5.04 -1.54
N CYS A 42 7.63 -4.78 -0.54
CA CYS A 42 8.06 -5.77 0.45
C CYS A 42 8.09 -5.12 1.83
N ASP A 43 7.99 -5.95 2.86
CA ASP A 43 8.21 -5.53 4.26
C ASP A 43 8.94 -6.65 5.03
N ALA A 44 9.46 -6.30 6.20
CA ALA A 44 10.12 -7.23 7.09
C ALA A 44 9.11 -8.24 7.65
N TRP A 45 9.37 -9.54 7.48
CA TRP A 45 8.48 -10.61 7.95
C TRP A 45 8.10 -10.51 9.45
N ALA A 46 8.97 -9.90 10.27
CA ALA A 46 8.77 -9.75 11.71
C ALA A 46 7.48 -8.98 12.07
N ILE A 47 7.09 -7.95 11.30
CA ILE A 47 5.91 -7.12 11.61
C ILE A 47 4.59 -7.89 11.52
N TYR A 48 4.59 -9.00 10.79
CA TYR A 48 3.41 -9.87 10.66
C TYR A 48 3.36 -10.93 11.76
N VAL A 49 4.51 -11.26 12.37
CA VAL A 49 4.61 -12.26 13.44
C VAL A 49 4.28 -11.64 14.80
N ASP A 50 4.68 -10.40 15.04
CA ASP A 50 4.37 -9.68 16.27
C ASP A 50 2.95 -9.07 16.27
N GLY A 51 2.26 -9.11 15.12
CA GLY A 51 0.89 -8.62 14.95
C GLY A 51 0.80 -7.11 14.76
N THR A 52 1.92 -6.42 14.47
CA THR A 52 1.93 -4.99 14.14
C THR A 52 1.09 -4.73 12.88
N GLU A 53 1.18 -5.62 11.90
CA GLU A 53 0.37 -5.57 10.67
C GLU A 53 -0.24 -6.92 10.31
N GLU A 54 -1.35 -6.88 9.57
CA GLU A 54 -1.92 -8.06 8.94
C GLU A 54 -1.16 -8.44 7.67
N LEU A 55 -1.00 -9.75 7.43
CA LEU A 55 -0.40 -10.23 6.19
C LEU A 55 -1.13 -9.68 4.96
N PRO A 56 -0.42 -9.33 3.88
CA PRO A 56 -1.06 -9.06 2.60
C PRO A 56 -1.81 -10.31 2.11
N VAL A 57 -3.01 -10.08 1.57
CA VAL A 57 -3.88 -11.14 1.07
C VAL A 57 -4.08 -10.96 -0.44
N VAL A 58 -3.91 -12.03 -1.20
CA VAL A 58 -4.21 -12.02 -2.65
C VAL A 58 -5.66 -11.61 -2.88
N GLY A 59 -5.88 -10.65 -3.76
CA GLY A 59 -7.20 -10.09 -4.09
C GLY A 59 -7.61 -8.88 -3.24
N ARG A 60 -6.96 -8.63 -2.09
CA ARG A 60 -7.20 -7.43 -1.29
C ARG A 60 -6.83 -6.19 -2.10
N VAL A 61 -7.65 -5.15 -1.97
CA VAL A 61 -7.35 -3.82 -2.52
C VAL A 61 -6.82 -2.96 -1.40
N ASP A 62 -5.65 -2.36 -1.57
CA ASP A 62 -5.11 -1.37 -0.64
C ASP A 62 -5.15 0.02 -1.28
N ILE A 63 -5.17 1.05 -0.43
CA ILE A 63 -5.27 2.46 -0.82
C ILE A 63 -3.98 3.18 -0.40
N ALA A 64 -3.15 3.55 -1.37
CA ALA A 64 -1.97 4.36 -1.12
C ALA A 64 -2.39 5.82 -0.86
N LEU A 65 -1.87 6.38 0.22
CA LEU A 65 -2.09 7.76 0.64
C LEU A 65 -0.93 8.66 0.23
N ASP A 66 -1.23 9.92 -0.09
CA ASP A 66 -0.22 10.97 -0.12
C ASP A 66 0.22 11.37 1.30
N TRP A 67 1.23 12.23 1.38
CA TRP A 67 1.81 12.64 2.65
C TRP A 67 0.82 13.37 3.58
N GLU A 68 -0.22 13.99 3.01
CA GLU A 68 -1.30 14.63 3.76
C GLU A 68 -2.45 13.67 4.10
N GLY A 69 -2.31 12.38 3.81
CA GLY A 69 -3.30 11.35 4.12
C GLY A 69 -4.47 11.28 3.12
N ARG A 70 -4.37 11.92 1.95
CA ARG A 70 -5.41 11.87 0.92
C ARG A 70 -5.22 10.64 0.03
N PRO A 71 -6.29 9.97 -0.40
CA PRO A 71 -6.18 8.79 -1.25
C PRO A 71 -5.60 9.15 -2.62
N ALA A 72 -4.50 8.50 -2.99
CA ALA A 72 -3.77 8.77 -4.22
C ALA A 72 -4.01 7.70 -5.30
N LEU A 73 -4.00 6.42 -4.91
CA LEU A 73 -4.14 5.25 -5.79
C LEU A 73 -4.79 4.09 -5.02
N ALA A 74 -5.50 3.22 -5.74
CA ALA A 74 -5.94 1.92 -5.23
C ALA A 74 -5.21 0.80 -6.00
N THR A 75 -4.66 -0.18 -5.29
CA THR A 75 -3.88 -1.29 -5.86
C THR A 75 -4.44 -2.62 -5.38
N ARG A 76 -4.50 -3.62 -6.27
CA ARG A 76 -4.93 -4.98 -5.90
C ARG A 76 -3.71 -5.89 -5.80
N THR A 77 -3.59 -6.61 -4.69
CA THR A 77 -2.55 -7.64 -4.52
C THR A 77 -2.83 -8.82 -5.44
N LEU A 78 -1.89 -9.14 -6.33
CA LEU A 78 -2.04 -10.27 -7.28
C LEU A 78 -1.30 -11.52 -6.83
N ALA A 79 -0.21 -11.37 -6.07
CA ALA A 79 0.59 -12.45 -5.53
C ALA A 79 1.22 -12.01 -4.20
N VAL A 80 1.55 -12.98 -3.35
CA VAL A 80 2.29 -12.77 -2.09
C VAL A 80 3.34 -13.87 -2.00
N GLU A 81 4.59 -13.47 -1.83
CA GLU A 81 5.73 -14.38 -1.71
C GLU A 81 6.56 -14.00 -0.49
N ARG A 82 7.07 -15.00 0.23
CA ARG A 82 8.05 -14.81 1.29
C ARG A 82 9.42 -15.16 0.74
N ILE A 83 10.32 -14.18 0.69
CA ILE A 83 11.64 -14.30 0.08
C ILE A 83 12.69 -13.87 1.11
N ALA A 84 13.83 -14.57 1.17
CA ALA A 84 14.98 -14.15 1.97
C ALA A 84 15.65 -12.91 1.35
N PHE A 85 16.27 -12.07 2.17
CA PHE A 85 16.82 -10.78 1.71
C PHE A 85 18.19 -10.89 1.00
N ASP A 86 18.86 -12.04 1.10
CA ASP A 86 20.24 -12.34 0.68
C ASP A 86 20.82 -11.53 -0.49
#